data_AF-A0A7U2I251-F1
#
_entry.id   AF-A0A7U2I251-F1
#
_cell.length_a   1.000
_cell.length_b   1.000
_cell.length_c   1.000
_cell.angle_alpha   90.00
_cell.angle_beta   90.00
_cell.angle_gamma   90.00
#
_symmetry.space_group_name_H-M   'P 1'
#
loop_
_entity.id
_entity.type
_entity.pdbx_description
1 polymer ?
#
loop_
_entity_poly.entity_id
_entity_poly.type
_entity_poly.pdbx_seq_one_letter_code
_entity_poly.pdbx_strand_id
1 'polypeptide(L)'
;MVPKPQGSAVQSATHRPLPPLPKLRVRRPNKPEANPCLGVMSSVLGCWASSGYSVQGCAQLEQKLRQCMDAPRDTNVKKNNINYHLSRMYPKIKGPHKRD
;
A
#
# COMPACT_ATOMS: atom_id res chain seq x y z
N MET A 1 14.12 -11.62 28.26
CA MET A 1 12.69 -11.25 28.14
C MET A 1 12.50 -10.37 26.92
N VAL A 2 11.81 -10.85 25.89
CA VAL A 2 11.45 -10.05 24.70
C VAL A 2 9.94 -9.75 24.78
N PRO A 3 9.51 -8.48 24.74
CA PRO A 3 8.08 -8.16 24.73
C PRO A 3 7.45 -8.58 23.39
N LYS A 4 6.40 -9.39 23.48
CA LYS A 4 5.59 -9.88 22.36
C LYS A 4 4.77 -8.72 21.79
N PRO A 5 4.70 -8.51 20.45
CA PRO A 5 3.86 -7.47 19.87
C PRO A 5 2.39 -7.77 20.19
N GLN A 6 1.72 -6.80 20.83
CA GLN A 6 0.28 -6.83 21.02
C GLN A 6 -0.37 -6.74 19.64
N GLY A 7 -0.96 -7.85 19.20
CA GLY A 7 -1.72 -7.90 17.95
C GLY A 7 -2.90 -6.95 18.04
N SER A 8 -2.84 -5.84 17.30
CA SER A 8 -3.97 -4.97 17.06
C SER A 8 -5.11 -5.81 16.49
N ALA A 9 -6.15 -6.03 17.30
CA ALA A 9 -7.35 -6.71 16.89
C ALA A 9 -8.01 -5.88 15.77
N VAL A 10 -7.83 -6.32 14.52
CA VAL A 10 -8.66 -5.88 13.41
C VAL A 10 -10.01 -6.55 13.62
N GLN A 11 -10.87 -5.93 14.45
CA GLN A 11 -12.27 -6.33 14.52
C GLN A 11 -12.88 -6.06 13.14
N SER A 12 -13.09 -7.13 12.37
CA SER A 12 -13.95 -7.07 11.19
C SER A 12 -15.29 -6.50 11.63
N ALA A 13 -15.57 -5.26 11.22
CA ALA A 13 -16.83 -4.57 11.43
C ALA A 13 -17.94 -5.23 10.60
N THR A 14 -18.27 -6.47 10.90
CA THR A 14 -19.44 -7.13 10.35
C THR A 14 -20.66 -6.53 11.04
N HIS A 15 -21.30 -5.59 10.34
CA HIS A 15 -22.68 -5.14 10.57
C HIS A 15 -22.92 -4.09 11.68
N ARG A 16 -22.24 -2.93 11.63
CA ARG A 16 -22.82 -1.69 12.15
C ARG A 16 -23.17 -0.76 10.98
N PRO A 17 -24.45 -0.34 10.82
CA PRO A 17 -24.81 0.62 9.79
C PRO A 17 -24.08 1.93 10.04
N LEU A 18 -23.52 2.51 8.98
CA LEU A 18 -22.85 3.80 9.04
C LEU A 18 -23.87 4.89 9.41
N PRO A 19 -23.50 5.88 10.22
CA PRO A 19 -24.31 7.08 10.39
C PRO A 19 -24.49 7.78 9.03
N PRO A 20 -25.52 8.63 8.87
CA PRO A 20 -25.74 9.34 7.61
C PRO A 20 -24.53 10.22 7.27
N LEU A 21 -23.81 9.82 6.22
CA LEU A 21 -22.67 10.57 5.68
C LEU A 21 -23.15 11.54 4.59
N PRO A 22 -22.48 12.67 4.39
CA PRO A 22 -22.77 13.55 3.25
C PRO A 22 -22.39 12.86 1.92
N LYS A 23 -21.26 12.15 1.88
CA LYS A 23 -20.78 11.39 0.69
C LYS A 23 -20.00 10.16 1.13
N LEU A 24 -20.34 8.99 0.60
CA LEU A 24 -19.57 7.75 0.82
C LEU A 24 -18.40 7.68 -0.17
N ARG A 25 -17.17 7.78 0.33
CA ARG A 25 -15.96 7.80 -0.49
C ARG A 25 -14.77 7.17 0.22
N VAL A 26 -13.95 6.42 -0.52
CA VAL A 26 -12.63 5.98 -0.07
C VAL A 26 -11.61 7.08 -0.34
N ARG A 27 -10.91 7.53 0.71
CA ARG A 27 -9.96 8.65 0.63
C ARG A 27 -8.73 8.34 -0.23
N ARG A 28 -8.20 7.12 -0.17
CA ARG A 28 -7.07 6.63 -0.99
C ARG A 28 -7.49 5.37 -1.73
N PRO A 29 -8.15 5.49 -2.91
CA PRO A 29 -8.70 4.34 -3.63
C PRO A 29 -7.64 3.50 -4.35
N ASN A 30 -6.48 4.09 -4.65
CA ASN A 30 -5.35 3.42 -5.26
C ASN A 30 -4.34 3.04 -4.18
N LYS A 31 -3.73 1.86 -4.31
CA LYS A 31 -2.58 1.50 -3.49
C LYS A 31 -1.42 2.44 -3.84
N PRO A 32 -0.66 2.93 -2.84
CA PRO A 32 0.59 3.61 -3.15
C PRO A 32 1.51 2.60 -3.84
N GLU A 33 1.98 2.94 -5.03
CA GLU A 33 3.03 2.18 -5.71
C GLU A 33 4.33 2.45 -4.95
N ALA A 34 4.97 1.38 -4.48
CA ALA A 34 6.27 1.46 -3.85
C ALA A 34 7.32 1.28 -4.93
N ASN A 35 8.34 2.14 -4.94
CA ASN A 35 9.38 2.08 -5.95
C ASN A 35 10.05 0.69 -5.94
N PRO A 36 10.08 -0.04 -7.08
CA PRO A 36 10.53 -1.43 -7.16
C PRO A 36 12.01 -1.59 -6.78
N CYS A 37 12.82 -0.54 -6.92
CA CYS A 37 14.24 -0.59 -6.61
C CYS A 37 14.55 -0.46 -5.12
N LEU A 38 13.59 -0.03 -4.29
CA LEU A 38 13.80 0.10 -2.85
C LEU A 38 14.03 -1.26 -2.18
N GLY A 39 13.35 -2.30 -2.65
CA GLY A 39 13.59 -3.66 -2.16
C GLY A 39 15.02 -4.12 -2.43
N VAL A 40 15.49 -3.97 -3.67
CA VAL A 40 16.85 -4.37 -4.06
C VAL A 40 17.91 -3.52 -3.35
N MET A 41 17.67 -2.21 -3.21
CA MET A 41 18.54 -1.30 -2.46
C MET A 41 18.67 -1.74 -1.00
N SER A 42 17.57 -2.13 -0.35
CA SER A 42 17.62 -2.62 1.03
C SER A 42 18.44 -3.91 1.16
N SER A 43 18.39 -4.79 0.16
CA SER A 43 19.21 -6.01 0.11
C SER A 43 20.70 -5.69 -0.06
N VAL A 44 21.06 -4.70 -0.88
CA VAL A 44 22.47 -4.24 -1.03
C VAL A 44 22.99 -3.71 0.30
N LEU A 45 22.22 -2.84 0.97
CA LEU A 45 22.58 -2.30 2.29
C LEU A 45 22.71 -3.41 3.34
N GLY A 46 21.83 -4.41 3.31
CA GLY A 46 21.92 -5.58 4.19
C GLY A 46 23.20 -6.39 3.95
N CYS A 47 23.58 -6.58 2.68
CA CYS A 47 24.81 -7.28 2.32
C CYS A 47 26.07 -6.54 2.77
N TRP A 48 26.10 -5.21 2.62
CA TRP A 48 27.20 -4.39 3.14
C TRP A 48 27.27 -4.39 4.66
N ALA A 49 26.12 -4.45 5.34
CA ALA A 49 26.07 -4.55 6.79
C ALA A 49 26.58 -5.91 7.31
N SER A 50 26.32 -7.01 6.60
CA SER A 50 26.74 -8.35 7.02
C SER A 50 28.18 -8.71 6.66
N SER A 51 28.63 -8.30 5.47
CA SER A 51 29.86 -8.80 4.85
C SER A 51 30.94 -7.72 4.73
N GLY A 52 30.69 -6.52 5.29
CA GLY A 52 31.48 -5.33 5.03
C GLY A 52 31.24 -4.81 3.60
N TYR A 53 31.85 -3.66 3.27
CA TYR A 53 31.85 -3.12 1.91
C TYR A 53 32.73 -4.00 1.00
N SER A 54 32.26 -5.20 0.66
CA SER A 54 32.95 -6.14 -0.21
C SER A 54 32.22 -6.25 -1.55
N VAL A 55 32.88 -5.75 -2.59
CA VAL A 55 32.36 -5.68 -3.96
C VAL A 55 32.09 -7.09 -4.52
N GLN A 56 32.85 -8.10 -4.09
CA GLN A 56 32.72 -9.48 -4.57
C GLN A 56 31.50 -10.21 -3.96
N GLY A 57 31.17 -9.98 -2.68
CA GLY A 57 30.04 -10.65 -2.01
C GLY A 57 28.67 -10.08 -2.41
N CYS A 58 28.63 -8.79 -2.76
CA CYS A 58 27.39 -8.08 -3.08
C CYS A 58 27.21 -7.77 -4.58
N ALA A 59 28.14 -8.17 -5.45
CA ALA A 59 28.14 -7.86 -6.89
C ALA A 59 26.81 -8.15 -7.59
N GLN A 60 26.18 -9.29 -7.28
CA GLN A 60 24.91 -9.68 -7.89
C GLN A 60 23.77 -8.74 -7.49
N LEU A 61 23.73 -8.29 -6.23
CA LEU A 61 22.72 -7.35 -5.74
C LEU A 61 22.92 -5.95 -6.32
N GLU A 62 24.18 -5.52 -6.50
CA GLU A 62 24.52 -4.27 -7.15
C GLU A 62 24.12 -4.26 -8.63
N GLN A 63 24.36 -5.36 -9.35
CA GLN A 63 23.90 -5.51 -10.74
C GLN A 63 22.37 -5.46 -10.85
N LYS A 64 21.65 -6.10 -9.91
CA LYS A 64 20.18 -6.04 -9.87
C LYS A 64 19.67 -4.63 -9.57
N LEU A 65 20.36 -3.88 -8.70
CA LEU A 65 20.00 -2.49 -8.42
C LEU A 65 20.20 -1.62 -9.66
N ARG A 66 21.30 -1.82 -10.39
CA ARG A 66 21.57 -1.09 -11.64
C ARG A 66 20.53 -1.39 -12.71
N GLN A 67 20.21 -2.66 -12.93
CA GLN A 67 19.13 -3.09 -13.84
C GLN A 67 17.79 -2.44 -13.48
N CYS A 68 17.47 -2.31 -12.20
CA CYS A 68 16.24 -1.67 -11.75
C CYS A 68 16.23 -0.15 -12.02
N MET A 69 17.36 0.53 -11.81
CA MET A 69 17.48 1.97 -12.02
C MET A 69 17.54 2.35 -13.52
N ASP A 70 18.10 1.47 -14.35
CA ASP A 70 18.18 1.65 -15.81
C ASP A 70 16.83 1.36 -16.50
N ALA A 71 15.93 0.61 -15.85
CA ALA A 71 14.61 0.30 -16.40
C ALA A 71 13.68 1.54 -16.40
N PRO A 72 12.89 1.74 -17.47
CA PRO A 72 11.90 2.81 -17.50
C PRO A 72 10.79 2.57 -16.47
N ARG A 73 10.31 3.66 -15.85
CA ARG A 73 9.18 3.59 -14.91
C ARG A 73 7.89 3.28 -15.65
N ASP A 74 7.06 2.41 -15.07
CA ASP A 74 5.72 2.16 -15.59
C ASP A 74 4.83 3.39 -15.39
N THR A 75 4.35 3.95 -16.50
CA THR A 75 3.47 5.12 -16.49
C THR A 75 1.98 4.74 -16.43
N ASN A 76 1.62 3.47 -16.57
CA ASN A 76 0.25 3.02 -16.72
C ASN A 76 -0.35 2.55 -15.39
N VAL A 77 -0.49 3.49 -14.44
CA VAL A 77 -1.23 3.21 -13.21
C VAL A 77 -2.72 3.34 -13.48
N LYS A 78 -3.39 2.20 -13.69
CA LYS A 78 -4.86 2.12 -13.80
C LYS A 78 -5.51 2.67 -12.53
N LYS A 79 -6.28 3.75 -12.68
CA LYS A 79 -7.02 4.36 -11.56
C LYS A 79 -8.20 3.48 -11.14
N ASN A 80 -8.40 3.33 -9.84
CA ASN A 80 -9.54 2.63 -9.27
C ASN A 80 -10.79 3.52 -9.28
N ASN A 81 -11.85 3.06 -9.94
CA ASN A 81 -13.12 3.76 -10.09
C ASN A 81 -14.12 3.49 -8.94
N ILE A 82 -13.68 2.95 -7.80
CA ILE A 82 -14.54 2.64 -6.66
C ILE A 82 -15.43 3.81 -6.22
N ASN A 83 -14.88 5.02 -6.18
CA ASN A 83 -15.61 6.21 -5.73
C ASN A 83 -16.75 6.61 -6.67
N TYR A 84 -16.64 6.30 -7.97
CA TYR A 84 -17.71 6.51 -8.95
C TYR A 84 -18.90 5.60 -8.68
N HIS A 85 -18.64 4.32 -8.40
CA HIS A 85 -19.69 3.37 -8.07
C HIS A 85 -20.30 3.64 -6.69
N LEU A 86 -19.49 4.00 -5.69
CA LEU A 86 -19.97 4.34 -4.35
C LEU A 86 -20.89 5.54 -4.37
N SER A 87 -20.58 6.61 -5.12
CA SER A 87 -21.47 7.77 -5.23
C SER A 87 -22.82 7.43 -5.87
N ARG A 88 -22.82 6.55 -6.87
CA ARG A 88 -24.06 6.13 -7.56
C ARG A 88 -24.92 5.21 -6.70
N MET A 89 -24.31 4.34 -5.91
CA MET A 89 -25.03 3.39 -5.06
C MET A 89 -25.40 3.96 -3.70
N TYR A 90 -24.72 5.01 -3.22
CA TYR A 90 -24.95 5.57 -1.90
C TYR A 90 -26.41 5.93 -1.60
N PRO A 91 -27.19 6.55 -2.53
CA PRO A 91 -28.61 6.81 -2.29
C PRO A 91 -29.47 5.55 -2.10
N LYS A 92 -29.02 4.40 -2.63
CA LYS A 92 -29.73 3.11 -2.55
C LYS A 92 -29.32 2.28 -1.32
N ILE A 93 -28.14 2.54 -0.77
CA ILE A 93 -27.55 1.79 0.35
C ILE A 93 -27.68 2.57 1.67
N LYS A 94 -27.83 3.91 1.63
CA LYS A 94 -28.00 4.71 2.83
C LYS A 94 -29.26 4.27 3.60
N GLY A 95 -29.10 4.06 4.89
CA GLY A 95 -30.20 3.70 5.78
C GLY A 95 -31.23 4.84 5.94
N PRO A 96 -32.32 4.59 6.70
CA PRO A 96 -33.29 5.62 7.03
C PRO A 96 -32.57 6.83 7.63
N HIS A 97 -32.77 7.98 7.01
CA HIS A 97 -32.22 9.26 7.45
C HIS A 97 -33.38 10.23 7.63
N LYS A 98 -33.31 11.07 8.66
CA LYS A 98 -34.27 12.15 8.84
C LYS A 98 -34.08 13.10 7.65
N ARG A 99 -35.12 13.27 6.84
CA ARG A 99 -35.20 14.42 5.93
C ARG A 99 -35.41 15.63 6.83
N ASP A 100 -34.51 16.60 6.76
CA ASP A 100 -34.81 17.95 7.25
C ASP A 100 -36.02 18.52 6.50
#